data_AF-A0A422P0B0-F1
#
_entry.id   AF-A0A422P0B0-F1
#
_cell.length_a   1.000
_cell.length_b   1.000
_cell.length_c   1.000
_cell.angle_alpha   90.00
_cell.angle_beta   90.00
_cell.angle_gamma   90.00
#
_symmetry.space_group_name_H-M   'P 1'
#
loop_
_entity.id
_entity.type
_entity.pdbx_description
1 polymer ?
#
loop_
_entity_poly.entity_id
_entity_poly.type
_entity_poly.pdbx_seq_one_letter_code
_entity_poly.pdbx_strand_id
1 'polypeptide(L)'
;MSLADVFTFAPATGHVFSTSERVALATSIPLLMEKSKRRTMLVWGKVYGFKNDYIIVQAFDDDLVAQPVIYYSVDGGLSFVFLGTTESLMQRTMDEVVNEKQKKMLMYRMRGPFMGDPSYEYRVVDELTGSTSSYKESLRLVLFIDAHDFHCRVAPRGAYYRELRNATLPPEIKRNAAFTGLKRSHEEALSLRNYYHLRAHNPYIEFIAKAEGSLLHAKSGLERLEEDQNLDAIFFPISDDLPGGVWRLRYDPVHNVVLGRNVRFVGSIFYHVPETNKYGTIYIGDGNINHDIAFEL
;
A
#
# COMPACT_ATOMS: atom_id res chain seq x y z
N MET A 1 -10.01 -7.97 5.35
CA MET A 1 -9.93 -8.59 4.01
C MET A 1 -9.77 -10.09 4.19
N SER A 2 -10.63 -10.90 3.56
CA SER A 2 -10.45 -12.36 3.49
C SER A 2 -9.77 -12.75 2.18
N LEU A 3 -9.11 -13.92 2.14
CA LEU A 3 -8.50 -14.46 0.93
C LEU A 3 -9.53 -14.63 -0.20
N ALA A 4 -10.78 -14.97 0.14
CA ALA A 4 -11.87 -15.09 -0.82
C ALA A 4 -12.22 -13.73 -1.48
N ASP A 5 -12.20 -12.64 -0.71
CA ASP A 5 -12.44 -11.30 -1.25
C ASP A 5 -11.33 -10.92 -2.25
N VAL A 6 -10.07 -11.26 -1.95
CA VAL A 6 -8.93 -11.02 -2.86
C VAL A 6 -9.17 -11.66 -4.22
N PHE A 7 -9.56 -12.94 -4.23
CA PHE A 7 -9.82 -13.67 -5.47
C PHE A 7 -11.06 -13.21 -6.23
N THR A 8 -12.02 -12.61 -5.53
CA THR A 8 -13.26 -12.07 -6.11
C THR A 8 -13.00 -10.73 -6.80
N PHE A 9 -12.20 -9.85 -6.18
CA PHE A 9 -12.01 -8.48 -6.65
C PHE A 9 -10.71 -8.25 -7.44
N ALA A 10 -9.71 -9.11 -7.29
CA ALA A 10 -8.48 -9.06 -8.09
C ALA A 10 -8.70 -8.95 -9.61
N PRO A 11 -9.69 -9.65 -10.25
CA PRO A 11 -9.94 -9.50 -11.68
C PRO A 11 -10.21 -8.06 -12.15
N ALA A 12 -10.65 -7.16 -11.26
CA ALA A 12 -10.83 -5.75 -11.58
C ALA A 12 -9.50 -5.01 -11.91
N THR A 13 -8.35 -5.58 -11.55
CA THR A 13 -7.03 -5.10 -11.99
C THR A 13 -6.78 -5.36 -13.48
N GLY A 14 -7.57 -6.24 -14.13
CA GLY A 14 -7.26 -6.81 -15.44
C GLY A 14 -6.40 -8.08 -15.37
N HIS A 15 -5.96 -8.44 -14.16
CA HIS A 15 -5.11 -9.59 -13.88
C HIS A 15 -5.75 -10.50 -12.83
N VAL A 16 -5.32 -11.77 -12.80
CA VAL A 16 -5.86 -12.77 -11.88
C VAL A 16 -4.76 -13.67 -11.33
N PHE A 17 -5.01 -14.21 -10.13
CA PHE A 17 -4.33 -15.41 -9.66
C PHE A 17 -4.86 -16.62 -10.45
N SER A 18 -3.95 -17.44 -10.96
CA SER A 18 -4.22 -18.74 -11.55
C SER A 18 -4.85 -19.70 -10.55
N THR A 19 -5.50 -20.75 -11.02
CA THR A 19 -6.12 -21.76 -10.16
C THR A 19 -5.10 -22.43 -9.24
N SER A 20 -3.89 -22.71 -9.74
CA SER A 20 -2.80 -23.28 -8.93
C SER A 20 -2.35 -22.33 -7.83
N GLU A 21 -2.16 -21.04 -8.14
CA GLU A 21 -1.79 -20.03 -7.13
C GLU A 21 -2.89 -19.91 -6.05
N ARG A 22 -4.16 -19.90 -6.45
CA ARG A 22 -5.29 -19.83 -5.50
C ARG A 22 -5.30 -21.00 -4.52
N VAL A 23 -5.08 -22.21 -5.03
CA VAL A 23 -5.02 -23.43 -4.20
C VAL A 23 -3.79 -23.41 -3.31
N ALA A 24 -2.63 -23.02 -3.84
CA ALA A 24 -1.39 -22.90 -3.07
C ALA A 24 -1.57 -21.94 -1.91
N LEU A 25 -2.06 -20.71 -2.16
CA LEU A 25 -2.30 -19.69 -1.14
C LEU A 25 -3.29 -20.12 -0.06
N ALA A 26 -4.35 -20.85 -0.44
CA ALA A 26 -5.33 -21.36 0.52
C ALA A 26 -4.72 -22.37 1.52
N THR A 27 -3.62 -23.03 1.14
CA THR A 27 -2.94 -24.02 1.98
C THR A 27 -1.72 -23.45 2.71
N SER A 28 -0.91 -22.64 2.03
CA SER A 28 0.37 -22.14 2.54
C SER A 28 0.22 -20.98 3.53
N ILE A 29 -0.79 -20.11 3.37
CA ILE A 29 -1.00 -18.97 4.27
C ILE A 29 -1.33 -19.43 5.71
N PRO A 30 -2.28 -20.36 5.96
CA PRO A 30 -2.51 -20.86 7.31
C PRO A 30 -1.27 -21.50 7.96
N LEU A 31 -0.47 -22.24 7.17
CA LEU A 31 0.79 -22.82 7.65
C LEU A 31 1.82 -21.75 8.01
N LEU A 32 1.90 -20.69 7.19
CA LEU A 32 2.77 -19.55 7.44
C LEU A 32 2.36 -18.81 8.71
N MET A 33 1.06 -18.58 8.92
CA MET A 33 0.50 -17.93 10.13
C MET A 33 0.90 -18.68 11.40
N GLU A 34 0.78 -20.00 11.40
CA GLU A 34 1.18 -20.86 12.52
C GLU A 34 2.69 -20.81 12.75
N LYS A 35 3.49 -20.96 11.70
CA LYS A 35 4.95 -20.94 11.77
C LYS A 35 5.50 -19.60 12.26
N SER A 36 4.93 -18.48 11.80
CA SER A 36 5.38 -17.14 12.17
C SER A 36 4.74 -16.62 13.45
N LYS A 37 3.77 -17.33 14.03
CA LYS A 37 2.96 -16.91 15.18
C LYS A 37 2.27 -15.55 14.96
N ARG A 38 1.81 -15.28 13.73
CA ARG A 38 1.12 -14.04 13.36
C ARG A 38 -0.33 -14.35 13.02
N ARG A 39 -1.27 -13.64 13.67
CA ARG A 39 -2.71 -13.89 13.56
C ARG A 39 -3.36 -13.23 12.34
N THR A 40 -2.77 -12.16 11.83
CA THR A 40 -3.37 -11.36 10.75
C THR A 40 -2.43 -11.35 9.56
N MET A 41 -2.74 -12.17 8.55
CA MET A 41 -2.04 -12.17 7.26
C MET A 41 -2.98 -11.80 6.14
N LEU A 42 -2.54 -10.88 5.28
CA LEU A 42 -3.27 -10.41 4.12
C LEU A 42 -2.42 -10.65 2.86
N VAL A 43 -3.04 -11.14 1.80
CA VAL A 43 -2.40 -11.15 0.47
C VAL A 43 -2.40 -9.73 -0.02
N TRP A 44 -1.20 -9.15 -0.16
CA TRP A 44 -1.03 -7.79 -0.68
C TRP A 44 -1.25 -7.76 -2.19
N GLY A 45 -0.77 -8.80 -2.88
CA GLY A 45 -0.82 -8.80 -4.34
C GLY A 45 0.23 -9.66 -5.01
N LYS A 46 0.44 -9.36 -6.30
CA LYS A 46 1.42 -10.01 -7.17
C LYS A 46 2.21 -8.98 -7.99
N VAL A 47 3.52 -9.15 -8.08
CA VAL A 47 4.40 -8.38 -8.95
C VAL A 47 4.94 -9.30 -10.04
N TYR A 48 4.72 -8.94 -11.31
CA TYR A 48 5.20 -9.71 -12.44
C TYR A 48 6.70 -9.58 -12.63
N GLY A 49 7.36 -10.72 -12.82
CA GLY A 49 8.78 -10.78 -13.12
C GLY A 49 9.05 -11.51 -14.43
N PHE A 50 10.27 -11.37 -14.94
CA PHE A 50 10.67 -12.01 -16.19
C PHE A 50 10.83 -13.53 -16.04
N LYS A 51 11.51 -13.99 -14.97
CA LYS A 51 11.69 -15.42 -14.68
C LYS A 51 10.55 -15.98 -13.84
N ASN A 52 10.20 -15.28 -12.76
CA ASN A 52 9.18 -15.68 -11.80
C ASN A 52 8.41 -14.45 -11.32
N ASP A 53 7.13 -14.65 -11.01
CA ASP A 53 6.31 -13.65 -10.34
C ASP A 53 6.53 -13.68 -8.83
N TYR A 54 6.41 -12.52 -8.19
CA TYR A 54 6.39 -12.41 -6.74
C TYR A 54 4.97 -12.36 -6.22
N ILE A 55 4.57 -13.30 -5.37
CA ILE A 55 3.35 -13.17 -4.58
C ILE A 55 3.72 -12.67 -3.19
N ILE A 56 3.06 -11.59 -2.75
CA ILE A 56 3.37 -10.90 -1.51
C ILE A 56 2.27 -11.11 -0.47
N VAL A 57 2.69 -11.47 0.74
CA VAL A 57 1.84 -11.59 1.92
C VAL A 57 2.36 -10.67 3.00
N GLN A 58 1.47 -9.92 3.62
CA GLN A 58 1.78 -9.01 4.71
C GLN A 58 1.16 -9.52 6.00
N ALA A 59 2.00 -9.69 7.02
CA ALA A 59 1.57 -9.99 8.37
C ALA A 59 1.54 -8.70 9.18
N PHE A 60 0.38 -8.42 9.77
CA PHE A 60 0.17 -7.24 10.59
C PHE A 60 0.02 -7.62 12.06
N ASP A 61 0.36 -6.66 12.90
CA ASP A 61 -0.07 -6.64 14.30
C ASP A 61 -1.50 -6.08 14.40
N ASP A 62 -2.00 -5.86 15.62
CA ASP A 62 -3.42 -5.60 15.85
C ASP A 62 -3.96 -4.30 15.20
N ASP A 63 -3.09 -3.32 14.95
CA ASP A 63 -3.50 -1.98 14.50
C ASP A 63 -3.64 -1.81 12.97
N LEU A 64 -3.16 -2.75 12.14
CA LEU A 64 -3.14 -2.68 10.66
C LEU A 64 -2.54 -1.38 10.05
N VAL A 65 -2.08 -0.44 10.87
CA VAL A 65 -1.43 0.83 10.48
C VAL A 65 0.08 0.72 10.61
N ALA A 66 0.57 -0.06 11.58
CA ALA A 66 1.99 -0.33 11.71
C ALA A 66 2.55 -0.97 10.44
N GLN A 67 3.86 -0.80 10.23
CA GLN A 67 4.56 -1.40 9.10
C GLN A 67 4.44 -2.93 9.19
N PRO A 68 3.89 -3.60 8.17
CA PRO A 68 3.73 -5.04 8.21
C PRO A 68 5.06 -5.77 8.07
N VAL A 69 5.09 -7.01 8.55
CA VAL A 69 6.13 -7.97 8.20
C VAL A 69 5.81 -8.55 6.83
N ILE A 70 6.75 -8.42 5.90
CA ILE A 70 6.54 -8.79 4.50
C ILE A 70 7.16 -10.16 4.20
N TYR A 71 6.36 -11.02 3.59
CA TYR A 71 6.77 -12.31 3.04
C TYR A 71 6.55 -12.33 1.53
N TYR A 72 7.42 -13.01 0.81
CA TYR A 72 7.28 -13.20 -0.63
C TYR A 72 7.40 -14.67 -1.00
N SER A 73 6.81 -15.03 -2.13
CA SER A 73 6.93 -16.32 -2.80
C SER A 73 7.29 -16.09 -4.27
N VAL A 74 8.19 -16.92 -4.80
CA VAL A 74 8.54 -16.98 -6.23
C VAL A 74 8.12 -18.30 -6.88
N ASP A 75 7.45 -19.17 -6.13
CA ASP A 75 7.04 -20.52 -6.53
C ASP A 75 5.50 -20.66 -6.65
N GLY A 76 4.83 -19.55 -6.99
CA GLY A 76 3.37 -19.53 -7.17
C GLY A 76 2.59 -19.63 -5.85
N GLY A 77 3.18 -19.26 -4.73
CA GLY A 77 2.54 -19.23 -3.42
C GLY A 77 2.63 -20.55 -2.65
N LEU A 78 3.53 -21.46 -3.03
CA LEU A 78 3.73 -22.74 -2.33
C LEU A 78 4.56 -22.54 -1.05
N SER A 79 5.61 -21.73 -1.12
CA SER A 79 6.46 -21.41 0.02
C SER A 79 6.72 -19.91 0.14
N PHE A 80 6.86 -19.45 1.38
CA PHE A 80 7.05 -18.04 1.71
C PHE A 80 8.33 -17.81 2.49
N VAL A 81 9.07 -16.79 2.07
CA VAL A 81 10.32 -16.34 2.69
C VAL A 81 10.15 -14.91 3.19
N PHE A 82 10.73 -14.61 4.34
CA PHE A 82 10.75 -13.25 4.87
C PHE A 82 11.58 -12.33 3.95
N LEU A 83 11.01 -11.19 3.54
CA LEU A 83 11.68 -10.25 2.63
C LEU A 83 12.71 -9.37 3.35
N GLY A 84 12.38 -8.93 4.57
CA GLY A 84 13.08 -7.83 5.24
C GLY A 84 12.27 -6.53 5.19
N THR A 85 12.79 -5.50 5.85
CA THR A 85 12.31 -4.11 5.76
C THR A 85 13.27 -3.29 4.91
N THR A 86 12.81 -2.17 4.37
CA THR A 86 13.70 -1.19 3.70
C THR A 86 14.86 -0.79 4.61
N GLU A 87 14.61 -0.66 5.91
CA GLU A 87 15.61 -0.33 6.92
C GLU A 87 16.69 -1.40 7.10
N SER A 88 16.34 -2.67 6.90
CA SER A 88 17.28 -3.79 7.01
C SER A 88 18.09 -4.05 5.74
N LEU A 89 17.59 -3.61 4.58
CA LEU A 89 18.17 -3.88 3.27
C LEU A 89 18.97 -2.71 2.69
N MET A 90 18.86 -1.53 3.30
CA MET A 90 19.52 -0.31 2.87
C MET A 90 20.39 0.25 4.01
N GLN A 91 21.59 0.75 3.67
CA GLN A 91 22.42 1.47 4.62
C GLN A 91 21.75 2.80 4.99
N ARG A 92 21.65 3.07 6.29
CA ARG A 92 20.97 4.24 6.83
C ARG A 92 21.96 5.27 7.35
N THR A 93 21.55 6.52 7.30
CA THR A 93 22.18 7.61 8.04
C THR A 93 21.28 8.04 9.21
N MET A 94 21.83 8.82 10.15
CA MET A 94 21.04 9.42 11.23
C MET A 94 20.05 10.50 10.74
N ASP A 95 20.21 10.97 9.50
CA ASP A 95 19.34 11.97 8.90
C ASP A 95 18.23 11.28 8.09
N GLU A 96 17.01 11.31 8.63
CA GLU A 96 15.85 10.69 7.98
C GLU A 96 15.43 11.40 6.68
N VAL A 97 15.74 12.69 6.51
CA VAL A 97 15.48 13.39 5.24
C VAL A 97 16.40 12.83 4.15
N VAL A 98 17.66 12.55 4.47
CA VAL A 98 18.61 11.92 3.55
C VAL A 98 18.15 10.51 3.20
N ASN A 99 17.71 9.73 4.19
CA ASN A 99 17.21 8.38 3.98
C ASN A 99 15.99 8.37 3.03
N GLU A 100 14.99 9.24 3.24
CA GLU A 100 13.81 9.32 2.37
C GLU A 100 14.14 9.81 0.95
N LYS A 101 15.07 10.77 0.80
CA LYS A 101 15.58 11.17 -0.52
C LYS A 101 16.28 10.01 -1.23
N GLN A 102 17.07 9.23 -0.50
CA GLN A 102 17.74 8.05 -1.03
C GLN A 102 16.73 6.98 -1.49
N LYS A 103 15.68 6.69 -0.71
CA LYS A 103 14.60 5.78 -1.13
C LYS A 103 13.96 6.23 -2.44
N LYS A 104 13.56 7.51 -2.52
CA LYS A 104 12.98 8.09 -3.75
C LYS A 104 13.92 7.98 -4.95
N MET A 105 15.20 8.31 -4.76
CA MET A 105 16.22 8.20 -5.80
C MET A 105 16.38 6.76 -6.30
N LEU A 106 16.50 5.80 -5.37
CA LEU A 106 16.65 4.38 -5.70
C LEU A 106 15.44 3.85 -6.46
N MET A 107 14.22 4.21 -6.05
CA MET A 107 12.99 3.86 -6.77
C MET A 107 12.94 4.45 -8.18
N TYR A 108 13.40 5.69 -8.35
CA TYR A 108 13.45 6.33 -9.65
C TYR A 108 14.49 5.67 -10.58
N ARG A 109 15.62 5.20 -10.03
CA ARG A 109 16.74 4.64 -10.80
C ARG A 109 16.58 3.14 -11.11
N MET A 110 16.00 2.36 -10.20
CA MET A 110 15.74 0.94 -10.40
C MET A 110 14.37 0.73 -11.09
N ARG A 111 14.34 0.90 -12.40
CA ARG A 111 13.13 0.76 -13.26
C ARG A 111 13.20 -0.45 -14.19
N GLY A 112 12.05 -0.79 -14.77
CA GLY A 112 11.91 -1.84 -15.77
C GLY A 112 11.25 -3.11 -15.21
N PRO A 113 11.20 -4.21 -15.97
CA PRO A 113 10.63 -5.45 -15.46
C PRO A 113 11.43 -5.97 -14.26
N PHE A 114 10.77 -6.55 -13.27
CA PHE A 114 11.46 -7.36 -12.26
C PHE A 114 12.05 -8.60 -12.91
N MET A 115 13.19 -9.09 -12.43
CA MET A 115 13.79 -10.31 -12.96
C MET A 115 13.16 -11.57 -12.38
N GLY A 116 12.54 -11.48 -11.19
CA GLY A 116 11.99 -12.65 -10.50
C GLY A 116 13.04 -13.43 -9.72
N ASP A 117 14.12 -12.76 -9.31
CA ASP A 117 15.18 -13.29 -8.45
C ASP A 117 15.57 -12.23 -7.41
N PRO A 118 15.25 -12.42 -6.11
CA PRO A 118 15.59 -11.47 -5.04
C PRO A 118 17.08 -11.11 -4.94
N SER A 119 17.96 -11.98 -5.43
CA SER A 119 19.41 -11.79 -5.41
C SER A 119 19.95 -11.09 -6.66
N TYR A 120 19.11 -10.83 -7.66
CA TYR A 120 19.50 -10.06 -8.83
C TYR A 120 19.95 -8.65 -8.43
N GLU A 121 20.99 -8.13 -9.07
CA GLU A 121 21.59 -6.86 -8.69
C GLU A 121 21.43 -5.80 -9.79
N TYR A 122 20.85 -4.66 -9.42
CA TYR A 122 20.76 -3.45 -10.22
C TYR A 122 21.98 -2.57 -9.97
N ARG A 123 22.62 -2.14 -11.05
CA ARG A 123 23.70 -1.15 -11.00
C ARG A 123 23.11 0.25 -11.12
N VAL A 124 23.30 1.06 -10.09
CA VAL A 124 22.88 2.46 -10.07
C VAL A 124 24.13 3.32 -10.11
N VAL A 125 24.21 4.18 -11.13
CA VAL A 125 25.30 5.14 -11.28
C VAL A 125 24.85 6.47 -10.69
N ASP A 126 25.67 7.01 -9.78
CA ASP A 126 25.54 8.38 -9.31
C ASP A 126 26.08 9.34 -10.37
N GLU A 127 25.23 10.21 -10.89
CA GLU A 127 25.59 11.17 -11.95
C GLU A 127 26.56 12.26 -11.48
N LEU A 128 26.57 12.58 -10.18
CA LEU A 128 27.44 13.63 -9.63
C LEU A 128 28.86 13.10 -9.40
N THR A 129 28.97 11.88 -8.89
CA THR A 129 30.26 11.28 -8.52
C THR A 129 30.81 10.32 -9.58
N GLY A 130 29.97 9.86 -10.52
CA GLY A 130 30.29 8.79 -11.46
C GLY A 130 30.43 7.41 -10.80
N SER A 131 30.20 7.30 -9.49
CA SER A 131 30.35 6.06 -8.74
C SER A 131 29.20 5.09 -9.06
N THR A 132 29.50 3.80 -9.14
CA THR A 132 28.50 2.76 -9.39
C THR A 132 28.28 1.95 -8.12
N SER A 133 27.03 1.90 -7.66
CA SER A 133 26.59 1.08 -6.53
C SER A 133 25.69 -0.05 -7.01
N SER A 134 25.78 -1.20 -6.34
CA SER A 134 24.98 -2.40 -6.65
C SER A 134 23.90 -2.60 -5.60
N TYR A 135 22.65 -2.78 -6.01
CA TYR A 135 21.50 -2.97 -5.12
C TYR A 135 20.70 -4.21 -5.51
N LYS A 136 20.31 -5.02 -4.53
CA LYS A 136 19.53 -6.24 -4.77
C LYS A 136 18.09 -5.95 -5.17
N GLU A 137 17.49 -6.84 -5.93
CA GLU A 137 16.08 -6.79 -6.32
C GLU A 137 15.14 -6.88 -5.12
N SER A 138 15.54 -7.59 -4.06
CA SER A 138 14.79 -7.58 -2.80
C SER A 138 14.62 -6.17 -2.21
N LEU A 139 15.63 -5.30 -2.34
CA LEU A 139 15.53 -3.90 -1.91
C LEU A 139 14.55 -3.14 -2.81
N ARG A 140 14.62 -3.33 -4.13
CA ARG A 140 13.68 -2.73 -5.08
C ARG A 140 12.24 -3.12 -4.77
N LEU A 141 12.01 -4.40 -4.49
CA LEU A 141 10.70 -4.95 -4.18
C LEU A 141 10.11 -4.35 -2.90
N VAL A 142 10.89 -4.29 -1.81
CA VAL A 142 10.39 -3.70 -0.55
C VAL A 142 10.15 -2.19 -0.69
N LEU A 143 10.99 -1.47 -1.43
CA LEU A 143 10.78 -0.04 -1.70
C LEU A 143 9.47 0.20 -2.47
N PHE A 144 9.15 -0.65 -3.46
CA PHE A 144 7.89 -0.57 -4.19
C PHE A 144 6.69 -0.84 -3.29
N ILE A 145 6.75 -1.90 -2.46
CA ILE A 145 5.68 -2.26 -1.53
C ILE A 145 5.44 -1.14 -0.52
N ASP A 146 6.50 -0.61 0.10
CA ASP A 146 6.39 0.49 1.08
C ASP A 146 5.75 1.74 0.43
N ALA A 147 6.17 2.10 -0.79
CA ALA A 147 5.59 3.23 -1.50
C ALA A 147 4.14 2.99 -1.93
N HIS A 148 3.82 1.79 -2.42
CA HIS A 148 2.46 1.42 -2.76
C HIS A 148 1.55 1.46 -1.53
N ASP A 149 1.97 0.88 -0.40
CA ASP A 149 1.20 0.91 0.83
C ASP A 149 0.97 2.33 1.33
N PHE A 150 2.01 3.17 1.27
CA PHE A 150 1.89 4.58 1.62
C PHE A 150 0.88 5.30 0.71
N HIS A 151 0.84 5.03 -0.59
CA HIS A 151 0.00 5.79 -1.53
C HIS A 151 -1.35 5.16 -1.88
N CYS A 152 -1.55 3.87 -1.64
CA CYS A 152 -2.67 3.10 -2.19
C CYS A 152 -3.42 2.27 -1.15
N ARG A 153 -2.93 2.13 0.08
CA ARG A 153 -3.67 1.41 1.11
C ARG A 153 -4.81 2.28 1.61
N VAL A 154 -6.04 1.85 1.34
CA VAL A 154 -7.25 2.66 1.55
C VAL A 154 -8.23 1.94 2.46
N ALA A 155 -8.86 2.71 3.35
CA ALA A 155 -9.96 2.27 4.19
C ALA A 155 -11.16 3.23 4.08
N PRO A 156 -12.40 2.74 4.12
CA PRO A 156 -13.58 3.60 4.17
C PRO A 156 -13.67 4.34 5.52
N ARG A 157 -14.23 5.55 5.49
CA ARG A 157 -14.45 6.39 6.68
C ARG A 157 -15.24 5.61 7.74
N GLY A 158 -14.76 5.67 8.98
CA GLY A 158 -15.37 4.98 10.12
C GLY A 158 -14.95 3.50 10.29
N ALA A 159 -14.19 2.92 9.36
CA ALA A 159 -13.59 1.59 9.56
C ALA A 159 -12.47 1.56 10.60
N TYR A 160 -11.84 2.72 10.83
CA TYR A 160 -10.82 2.93 11.86
C TYR A 160 -11.13 4.21 12.62
N TYR A 161 -10.66 4.28 13.86
CA TYR A 161 -10.77 5.46 14.72
C TYR A 161 -9.53 5.59 15.59
N ARG A 162 -9.23 6.81 16.02
CA ARG A 162 -8.22 7.08 17.04
C ARG A 162 -8.81 6.82 18.42
N GLU A 163 -8.23 5.89 19.15
CA GLU A 163 -8.53 5.68 20.55
C GLU A 163 -7.54 6.47 21.42
N LEU A 164 -8.09 7.32 22.28
CA LEU A 164 -7.32 7.94 23.36
C LEU A 164 -7.23 6.92 24.49
N ARG A 165 -6.01 6.51 24.84
CA ARG A 165 -5.76 5.60 25.96
C ARG A 165 -5.82 6.39 27.28
N ASN A 166 -4.68 6.60 27.94
CA ASN A 166 -4.57 7.45 29.13
C ASN A 166 -3.68 8.66 28.83
N ALA A 167 -3.58 9.61 29.75
CA ALA A 167 -2.82 10.85 29.55
C ALA A 167 -1.31 10.63 29.29
N THR A 168 -0.77 9.45 29.59
CA THR A 168 0.66 9.11 29.47
C THR A 168 1.00 8.21 28.29
N LEU A 169 0.03 7.56 27.65
CA LEU A 169 0.25 6.71 26.49
C LEU A 169 -0.15 7.43 25.20
N PRO A 170 0.61 7.23 24.11
CA PRO A 170 0.25 7.81 22.83
C PRO A 170 -1.10 7.27 22.36
N PRO A 171 -1.86 8.07 21.60
CA PRO A 171 -3.08 7.59 20.96
C PRO A 171 -2.76 6.46 19.97
N GLU A 172 -3.70 5.54 19.83
CA GLU A 172 -3.57 4.39 18.95
C GLU A 172 -4.70 4.39 17.92
N ILE A 173 -4.43 3.89 16.72
CA ILE A 173 -5.47 3.68 15.72
C ILE A 173 -6.01 2.27 15.88
N LYS A 174 -7.33 2.15 16.07
CA LYS A 174 -8.02 0.87 16.20
C LYS A 174 -9.02 0.65 15.10
N ARG A 175 -9.19 -0.62 14.73
CA ARG A 175 -10.26 -1.05 13.84
C ARG A 175 -11.60 -0.94 14.56
N ASN A 176 -12.58 -0.35 13.90
CA ASN A 176 -13.95 -0.29 14.38
C ASN A 176 -14.66 -1.62 14.09
N ALA A 177 -14.86 -2.45 15.12
CA ALA A 177 -15.57 -3.72 14.99
C ALA A 177 -17.08 -3.54 14.67
N ALA A 178 -17.64 -2.37 14.99
CA ALA A 178 -19.04 -2.03 14.72
C ALA A 178 -19.24 -1.38 13.33
N PHE A 179 -18.17 -1.24 12.53
CA PHE A 179 -18.30 -0.71 11.18
C PHE A 179 -19.11 -1.65 10.29
N THR A 180 -20.21 -1.14 9.74
CA THR A 180 -21.13 -1.88 8.87
C THR A 180 -21.10 -1.40 7.42
N GLY A 181 -20.09 -0.61 7.01
CA GLY A 181 -19.98 -0.10 5.65
C GLY A 181 -20.59 1.29 5.48
N LEU A 182 -20.14 1.98 4.42
CA LEU A 182 -20.78 3.21 3.96
C LEU A 182 -22.07 2.87 3.22
N LYS A 183 -23.10 3.71 3.33
CA LYS A 183 -24.34 3.56 2.55
C LYS A 183 -24.04 3.72 1.08
N ARG A 184 -24.85 3.05 0.27
CA ARG A 184 -24.77 3.08 -1.19
C ARG A 184 -25.39 4.36 -1.77
N SER A 185 -24.81 5.51 -1.45
CA SER A 185 -25.25 6.81 -1.95
C SER A 185 -24.09 7.61 -2.56
N HIS A 186 -24.44 8.65 -3.33
CA HIS A 186 -23.47 9.58 -3.92
C HIS A 186 -22.63 10.31 -2.87
N GLU A 187 -23.23 10.63 -1.73
CA GLU A 187 -22.58 11.35 -0.64
C GLU A 187 -21.72 10.45 0.26
N GLU A 188 -21.97 9.13 0.27
CA GLU A 188 -21.27 8.16 1.11
C GLU A 188 -20.32 7.28 0.27
N ALA A 189 -20.70 6.04 -0.06
CA ALA A 189 -19.80 5.07 -0.69
C ALA A 189 -19.29 5.48 -2.09
N LEU A 190 -19.97 6.37 -2.81
CA LEU A 190 -19.56 6.81 -4.14
C LEU A 190 -18.78 8.14 -4.13
N SER A 191 -18.40 8.62 -2.95
CA SER A 191 -17.59 9.83 -2.79
C SER A 191 -16.18 9.47 -2.33
N LEU A 192 -15.17 9.94 -3.08
CA LEU A 192 -13.74 9.77 -2.73
C LEU A 192 -13.39 10.37 -1.37
N ARG A 193 -14.15 11.35 -0.87
CA ARG A 193 -13.93 12.00 0.43
C ARG A 193 -14.12 11.04 1.61
N ASN A 194 -14.89 9.97 1.43
CA ASN A 194 -15.13 8.97 2.49
C ASN A 194 -14.14 7.80 2.44
N TYR A 195 -13.02 7.94 1.75
CA TYR A 195 -11.98 6.93 1.68
C TYR A 195 -10.64 7.55 2.08
N TYR A 196 -9.97 6.91 3.03
CA TYR A 196 -8.81 7.42 3.74
C TYR A 196 -7.58 6.57 3.49
N HIS A 197 -6.42 7.21 3.39
CA HIS A 197 -5.13 6.52 3.42
C HIS A 197 -4.90 5.87 4.80
N LEU A 198 -4.57 4.58 4.80
CA LEU A 198 -4.22 3.82 6.00
C LEU A 198 -2.70 3.69 6.11
N ARG A 199 -2.05 4.74 6.62
CA ARG A 199 -0.59 4.83 6.75
C ARG A 199 -0.19 5.62 7.99
N ALA A 200 1.00 5.34 8.52
CA ALA A 200 1.61 6.19 9.53
C ALA A 200 2.01 7.55 8.92
N HIS A 201 1.89 8.62 9.71
CA HIS A 201 2.36 9.94 9.31
C HIS A 201 3.89 9.94 9.21
N ASN A 202 4.42 10.41 8.07
CA ASN A 202 5.85 10.58 7.84
C ASN A 202 6.16 12.07 7.55
N PRO A 203 6.66 12.83 8.53
CA PRO A 203 6.90 14.26 8.38
C PRO A 203 8.02 14.58 7.37
N TYR A 204 8.95 13.64 7.14
CA TYR A 204 10.07 13.84 6.24
C TYR A 204 9.64 13.81 4.76
N ILE A 205 8.67 12.97 4.41
CA ILE A 205 8.08 12.94 3.06
C ILE A 205 7.39 14.29 2.76
N GLU A 206 6.65 14.83 3.72
CA GLU A 206 6.00 16.14 3.60
C GLU A 206 7.01 17.27 3.48
N PHE A 207 8.07 17.24 4.30
CA PHE A 207 9.15 18.22 4.24
C PHE A 207 9.85 18.22 2.87
N ILE A 208 10.19 17.03 2.35
CA ILE A 208 10.82 16.88 1.04
C ILE A 208 9.89 17.41 -0.06
N ALA A 209 8.61 17.06 -0.03
CA ALA A 209 7.65 17.53 -1.03
C ALA A 209 7.58 19.07 -1.05
N LYS A 210 7.48 19.71 0.13
CA LYS A 210 7.50 21.17 0.24
C LYS A 210 8.78 21.78 -0.32
N ALA A 211 9.95 21.20 -0.01
CA ALA A 211 11.24 21.68 -0.50
C ALA A 211 11.41 21.52 -2.03
N GLU A 212 10.82 20.48 -2.61
CA GLU A 212 10.85 20.18 -4.05
C GLU A 212 9.77 20.95 -4.84
N GLY A 213 8.95 21.77 -4.17
CA GLY A 213 7.81 22.44 -4.79
C GLY A 213 6.67 21.49 -5.21
N SER A 214 6.75 20.22 -4.80
CA SER A 214 5.69 19.24 -4.99
C SER A 214 4.64 19.42 -3.89
N LEU A 215 3.39 19.66 -4.29
CA LEU A 215 2.30 19.75 -3.33
C LEU A 215 1.87 18.35 -2.91
N LEU A 216 2.06 18.02 -1.63
CA LEU A 216 1.25 17.02 -0.94
C LEU A 216 0.20 17.79 -0.17
N HIS A 217 -1.08 17.44 -0.33
CA HIS A 217 -2.13 18.08 0.45
C HIS A 217 -1.94 17.69 1.93
N ALA A 218 -1.69 18.68 2.76
CA ALA A 218 -1.63 18.54 4.20
C ALA A 218 -2.75 19.40 4.78
N LYS A 219 -3.64 18.76 5.56
CA LYS A 219 -4.74 19.47 6.21
C LYS A 219 -4.21 20.61 7.07
N SER A 220 -4.77 21.80 6.92
CA SER A 220 -4.41 22.94 7.76
C SER A 220 -4.82 22.68 9.21
N GLY A 221 -4.20 23.38 10.17
CA GLY A 221 -4.58 23.25 11.58
C GLY A 221 -6.05 23.59 11.82
N LEU A 222 -6.61 24.53 11.05
CA LEU A 222 -8.00 24.96 11.15
C LEU A 222 -8.95 23.89 10.59
N GLU A 223 -8.66 23.34 9.42
CA GLU A 223 -9.42 22.22 8.84
C GLU A 223 -9.48 21.03 9.81
N ARG A 224 -8.34 20.68 10.42
CA ARG A 224 -8.30 19.59 11.40
C ARG A 224 -9.15 19.89 12.61
N LEU A 225 -9.28 21.14 13.06
CA LEU A 225 -10.08 21.52 14.22
C LEU A 225 -11.59 21.47 13.94
N GLU A 226 -12.00 21.71 12.70
CA GLU A 226 -13.40 21.63 12.27
C GLU A 226 -13.87 20.18 12.08
N GLU A 227 -12.94 19.25 11.87
CA GLU A 227 -13.20 17.82 11.72
C GLU A 227 -13.30 17.06 13.06
N ASP A 228 -13.91 15.87 13.02
CA ASP A 228 -13.91 14.96 14.16
C ASP A 228 -12.47 14.52 14.47
N GLN A 229 -12.00 14.85 15.68
CA GLN A 229 -10.63 14.62 16.11
C GLN A 229 -10.24 13.14 16.16
N ASN A 230 -11.20 12.25 16.35
CA ASN A 230 -10.97 10.82 16.53
C ASN A 230 -11.33 10.00 15.29
N LEU A 231 -12.10 10.57 14.36
CA LEU A 231 -12.52 9.86 13.15
C LEU A 231 -11.89 10.41 11.86
N ASP A 232 -11.72 11.72 11.73
CA ASP A 232 -11.43 12.35 10.43
C ASP A 232 -10.10 13.12 10.44
N ALA A 233 -9.81 13.86 11.52
CA ALA A 233 -8.63 14.73 11.62
C ALA A 233 -7.28 13.99 11.58
N ILE A 234 -7.29 12.69 11.83
CA ILE A 234 -6.09 11.83 11.87
C ILE A 234 -5.80 11.16 10.54
N PHE A 235 -6.78 11.13 9.63
CA PHE A 235 -6.66 10.49 8.33
C PHE A 235 -6.62 11.54 7.20
N PHE A 236 -6.12 11.09 6.05
CA PHE A 236 -6.04 11.90 4.83
C PHE A 236 -6.97 11.29 3.78
N PRO A 237 -7.99 12.04 3.32
CA PRO A 237 -8.87 11.55 2.27
C PRO A 237 -8.15 11.47 0.93
N ILE A 238 -8.44 10.42 0.17
CA ILE A 238 -7.85 10.20 -1.15
C ILE A 238 -8.37 11.20 -2.19
N SER A 239 -9.45 11.93 -1.89
CA SER A 239 -9.93 13.05 -2.71
C SER A 239 -8.93 14.19 -2.83
N ASP A 240 -8.03 14.30 -1.86
CA ASP A 240 -7.09 15.40 -1.75
C ASP A 240 -5.70 15.04 -2.33
N ASP A 241 -5.56 13.83 -2.88
CA ASP A 241 -4.32 13.40 -3.53
C ASP A 241 -4.03 14.27 -4.75
N LEU A 242 -2.75 14.61 -4.91
CA LEU A 242 -2.25 15.45 -5.99
C LEU A 242 -1.35 14.65 -6.95
N PRO A 243 -1.40 14.92 -8.26
CA PRO A 243 -2.37 15.79 -8.94
C PRO A 243 -3.82 15.27 -8.84
N GLY A 244 -4.80 16.16 -8.97
CA GLY A 244 -6.20 15.75 -8.98
C GLY A 244 -6.48 14.75 -10.11
N GLY A 245 -7.31 13.73 -9.85
CA GLY A 245 -7.63 12.69 -10.83
C GLY A 245 -6.79 11.40 -10.73
N VAL A 246 -5.81 11.34 -9.82
CA VAL A 246 -5.01 10.13 -9.54
C VAL A 246 -5.87 8.90 -9.18
N TRP A 247 -7.05 9.12 -8.60
CA TRP A 247 -8.02 8.07 -8.29
C TRP A 247 -9.21 8.09 -9.24
N ARG A 248 -9.50 6.93 -9.85
CA ARG A 248 -10.72 6.71 -10.65
C ARG A 248 -11.66 5.78 -9.90
N LEU A 249 -12.76 6.33 -9.39
CA LEU A 249 -13.79 5.57 -8.69
C LEU A 249 -14.82 5.02 -9.69
N ARG A 250 -15.21 3.75 -9.51
CA ARG A 250 -16.26 3.10 -10.30
C ARG A 250 -17.10 2.21 -9.40
N TYR A 251 -18.40 2.23 -9.58
CA TYR A 251 -19.31 1.27 -8.97
C TYR A 251 -19.61 0.13 -9.96
N ASP A 252 -19.52 -1.10 -9.47
CA ASP A 252 -19.99 -2.30 -10.17
C ASP A 252 -21.30 -2.78 -9.52
N PRO A 253 -22.44 -2.64 -10.21
CA PRO A 253 -23.74 -3.05 -9.68
C PRO A 253 -23.91 -4.57 -9.59
N VAL A 254 -23.14 -5.37 -10.36
CA VAL A 254 -23.28 -6.84 -10.39
C VAL A 254 -22.73 -7.44 -9.10
N HIS A 255 -21.53 -7.04 -8.71
CA HIS A 255 -20.88 -7.50 -7.47
C HIS A 255 -21.17 -6.59 -6.28
N ASN A 256 -21.97 -5.52 -6.49
CA ASN A 256 -22.27 -4.48 -5.51
C ASN A 256 -21.00 -3.96 -4.82
N VAL A 257 -20.02 -3.51 -5.61
CA VAL A 257 -18.71 -3.11 -5.11
C VAL A 257 -18.28 -1.78 -5.68
N VAL A 258 -17.73 -0.92 -4.83
CA VAL A 258 -17.01 0.29 -5.23
C VAL A 258 -15.55 -0.07 -5.42
N LEU A 259 -15.01 0.30 -6.58
CA LEU A 259 -13.64 0.04 -6.98
C LEU A 259 -12.95 1.39 -7.25
N GLY A 260 -11.82 1.64 -6.60
CA GLY A 260 -10.96 2.77 -6.94
C GLY A 260 -9.66 2.29 -7.56
N ARG A 261 -9.33 2.81 -8.74
CA ARG A 261 -8.06 2.52 -9.42
C ARG A 261 -7.10 3.69 -9.23
N ASN A 262 -5.84 3.39 -8.93
CA ASN A 262 -4.79 4.40 -8.85
C ASN A 262 -4.06 4.50 -10.20
N VAL A 263 -3.97 5.70 -10.77
CA VAL A 263 -3.30 5.93 -12.07
C VAL A 263 -1.77 5.93 -11.94
N ARG A 264 -1.25 6.31 -10.76
CA ARG A 264 0.19 6.33 -10.48
C ARG A 264 0.77 4.92 -10.27
N PHE A 265 0.02 4.06 -9.60
CA PHE A 265 0.38 2.66 -9.37
C PHE A 265 -0.52 1.76 -10.23
N VAL A 266 -0.20 1.64 -11.51
CA VAL A 266 -0.97 0.82 -12.45
C VAL A 266 -1.00 -0.63 -11.96
N GLY A 267 -2.19 -1.21 -11.91
CA GLY A 267 -2.44 -2.52 -11.29
C GLY A 267 -2.91 -2.46 -9.83
N SER A 268 -2.91 -1.27 -9.21
CA SER A 268 -3.45 -1.04 -7.88
C SER A 268 -4.95 -0.76 -7.92
N ILE A 269 -5.72 -1.51 -7.13
CA ILE A 269 -7.12 -1.24 -6.85
C ILE A 269 -7.38 -1.23 -5.35
N PHE A 270 -8.29 -0.39 -4.90
CA PHE A 270 -9.03 -0.65 -3.67
C PHE A 270 -10.46 -1.07 -4.01
N TYR A 271 -11.06 -1.85 -3.13
CA TYR A 271 -12.46 -2.24 -3.19
C TYR A 271 -13.16 -2.00 -1.86
N HIS A 272 -14.44 -1.70 -1.90
CA HIS A 272 -15.32 -1.62 -0.75
C HIS A 272 -16.72 -2.06 -1.16
N VAL A 273 -17.29 -3.03 -0.45
CA VAL A 273 -18.67 -3.49 -0.66
C VAL A 273 -19.57 -2.64 0.26
N PRO A 274 -20.38 -1.70 -0.28
CA PRO A 274 -21.23 -0.83 0.52
C PRO A 274 -22.12 -1.61 1.48
N GLU A 275 -22.44 -1.01 2.62
CA GLU A 275 -23.29 -1.62 3.66
C GLU A 275 -22.72 -2.94 4.22
N THR A 276 -21.40 -3.13 4.08
CA THR A 276 -20.66 -4.21 4.72
C THR A 276 -19.31 -3.74 5.25
N ASN A 277 -18.68 -4.56 6.10
CA ASN A 277 -17.32 -4.32 6.57
C ASN A 277 -16.22 -4.85 5.62
N LYS A 278 -16.57 -5.19 4.37
CA LYS A 278 -15.64 -5.75 3.39
C LYS A 278 -14.99 -4.65 2.55
N TYR A 279 -13.70 -4.49 2.73
CA TYR A 279 -12.87 -3.59 1.94
C TYR A 279 -11.42 -4.08 1.91
N GLY A 280 -10.63 -3.46 1.03
CA GLY A 280 -9.18 -3.50 1.07
C GLY A 280 -8.53 -3.12 -0.25
N THR A 281 -7.21 -3.28 -0.31
CA THR A 281 -6.39 -2.89 -1.47
C THR A 281 -5.62 -4.10 -1.99
N ILE A 282 -5.55 -4.24 -3.31
CA ILE A 282 -4.82 -5.31 -4.00
C ILE A 282 -3.97 -4.68 -5.09
N TYR A 283 -2.72 -5.15 -5.23
CA TYR A 283 -1.87 -4.82 -6.36
C TYR A 283 -1.64 -6.06 -7.24
N ILE A 284 -1.89 -5.97 -8.55
CA ILE A 284 -1.38 -6.95 -9.52
C ILE A 284 -0.87 -6.20 -10.74
N GLY A 285 0.44 -6.26 -10.97
CA GLY A 285 1.08 -5.49 -12.03
C GLY A 285 2.58 -5.73 -12.13
N ASP A 286 3.28 -4.90 -12.89
CA ASP A 286 4.70 -5.01 -13.22
C ASP A 286 5.65 -4.39 -12.18
N GLY A 287 5.11 -3.80 -11.12
CA GLY A 287 5.86 -3.15 -10.05
C GLY A 287 6.52 -1.83 -10.44
N ASN A 288 6.06 -1.18 -11.52
CA ASN A 288 6.54 0.14 -11.91
C ASN A 288 5.61 1.26 -11.42
N ILE A 289 6.19 2.43 -11.15
CA ILE A 289 5.46 3.64 -10.78
C ILE A 289 5.39 4.51 -12.02
N ASN A 290 4.18 4.97 -12.34
CA ASN A 290 4.00 5.96 -13.38
C ASN A 290 4.45 7.33 -12.84
N HIS A 291 5.52 7.87 -13.41
CA HIS A 291 6.05 9.19 -13.06
C HIS A 291 5.50 10.31 -13.96
N ASP A 292 4.85 9.94 -15.06
CA ASP A 292 4.35 10.84 -16.09
C ASP A 292 2.85 11.12 -15.94
N ILE A 293 2.28 10.80 -14.77
CA ILE A 293 0.85 10.97 -14.46
C ILE A 293 0.33 12.39 -14.73
N ALA A 294 1.17 13.42 -14.63
CA ALA A 294 0.78 14.80 -14.91
C ALA A 294 0.40 15.03 -16.39
N PHE A 295 0.85 14.16 -17.30
CA PHE A 295 0.54 14.20 -18.72
C PHE A 295 -0.58 13.23 -19.14
N GLU A 296 -1.00 12.33 -18.25
CA GLU A 296 -1.99 11.28 -18.52
C GLU A 296 -3.36 11.53 -17.87
N LEU A 297 -3.46 12.51 -16.97
CA LEU A 297 -4.66 12.85 -16.21
C LEU A 297 -5.51 13.93 -16.88
#